data_AF-A0AAV2HNF7-F1
#
_entry.id   AF-A0AAV2HNF7-F1
#
_cell.length_a   1.000
_cell.length_b   1.000
_cell.length_c   1.000
_cell.angle_alpha   90.00
_cell.angle_beta   90.00
_cell.angle_gamma   90.00
#
_symmetry.space_group_name_H-M   'P 1'
#
loop_
_entity.id
_entity.type
_entity.pdbx_description
1 polymer ?
#
loop_
_entity_poly.entity_id
_entity_poly.type
_entity_poly.pdbx_seq_one_letter_code
_entity_poly.pdbx_strand_id
1 'polypeptide(L)'
;MTAQPQNLPPQMQVDAMSTGSQFREFLSQYNKITEQCFMACVHDFTTRRVINAENSCALNCLEKYMKMTNRISQRFQEHQMVTNDALAAASQKNS
;
A
#
# COMPACT_ATOMS: atom_id res chain seq x y z
N MET A 1 10.63 -16.06 -43.71
CA MET A 1 9.53 -15.59 -42.85
C MET A 1 10.11 -15.23 -41.49
N THR A 2 10.77 -14.07 -41.41
CA THR A 2 11.37 -13.53 -40.19
C THR A 2 10.37 -12.57 -39.57
N ALA A 3 9.77 -12.95 -38.44
CA ALA A 3 8.90 -12.06 -37.67
C ALA A 3 9.77 -11.11 -36.83
N GLN A 4 9.63 -9.81 -37.07
CA GLN A 4 10.22 -8.74 -36.26
C GLN A 4 9.44 -8.52 -34.95
N PRO A 5 10.10 -8.00 -33.90
CA PRO A 5 9.52 -7.83 -32.57
C PRO A 5 8.53 -6.66 -32.51
N GLN A 6 7.38 -6.90 -31.88
CA GLN A 6 6.43 -5.83 -31.56
C GLN A 6 6.97 -4.97 -30.41
N ASN A 7 7.11 -3.68 -30.70
CA ASN A 7 7.50 -2.60 -29.81
C ASN A 7 6.44 -2.44 -28.71
N LEU A 8 6.80 -2.76 -27.46
CA LEU A 8 5.94 -2.57 -26.28
C LEU A 8 6.11 -1.11 -25.79
N PRO A 9 5.02 -0.38 -25.44
CA PRO A 9 5.13 0.99 -24.97
C PRO A 9 6.04 1.10 -23.73
N PRO A 10 6.93 2.13 -23.65
CA PRO A 10 7.95 2.27 -22.60
C PRO A 10 7.42 2.53 -21.17
N GLN A 11 6.11 2.50 -20.95
CA GLN A 11 5.46 2.84 -19.68
C GLN A 11 5.32 1.62 -18.73
N MET A 12 5.73 0.43 -19.16
CA MET A 12 5.63 -0.81 -18.37
C MET A 12 6.95 -1.57 -18.37
N GLN A 13 8.07 -0.85 -18.22
CA GLN A 13 9.35 -1.48 -17.92
C GLN A 13 9.41 -1.65 -16.39
N VAL A 14 8.81 -2.75 -15.89
CA VAL A 14 9.01 -3.19 -14.51
C VAL A 14 10.46 -3.67 -14.39
N ASP A 15 11.35 -2.75 -14.01
CA ASP A 15 12.75 -3.07 -13.77
C ASP A 15 12.85 -4.23 -12.78
N ALA A 16 13.67 -5.23 -13.08
CA ALA A 16 13.90 -6.37 -12.16
C ALA A 16 14.45 -5.93 -10.79
N MET A 17 14.97 -4.70 -10.67
CA MET A 17 15.36 -4.10 -9.39
C MET A 17 14.16 -3.58 -8.58
N SER A 18 13.04 -3.26 -9.25
CA SER A 18 11.76 -2.88 -8.64
C SER A 18 11.09 -4.07 -7.94
N THR A 19 11.20 -5.30 -8.46
CA THR A 19 10.53 -6.46 -7.82
C THR A 19 11.10 -6.76 -6.43
N GLY A 20 12.42 -6.64 -6.25
CA GLY A 20 13.08 -6.86 -4.96
C GLY A 20 12.74 -5.78 -3.92
N SER A 21 12.71 -4.51 -4.33
CA SER A 21 12.32 -3.41 -3.42
C SER A 21 10.84 -3.48 -3.04
N GLN A 22 9.95 -3.77 -4.00
CA GLN A 22 8.52 -3.94 -3.76
C GLN A 22 8.23 -5.12 -2.83
N PHE A 23 8.97 -6.24 -2.97
CA PHE A 23 8.84 -7.37 -2.07
C PHE A 23 9.33 -7.04 -0.65
N ARG A 24 10.43 -6.28 -0.52
CA ARG A 24 10.92 -5.83 0.79
C ARG A 24 9.92 -4.90 1.47
N GLU A 25 9.29 -4.00 0.72
CA GLU A 25 8.23 -3.12 1.23
C GLU A 25 7.01 -3.93 1.67
N PHE A 26 6.61 -4.93 0.88
CA PHE A 26 5.53 -5.84 1.25
C PHE A 26 5.81 -6.55 2.60
N LEU A 27 7.02 -7.06 2.81
CA LEU A 27 7.39 -7.71 4.07
C LEU A 27 7.39 -6.72 5.25
N SER A 28 7.85 -5.49 5.03
CA SER A 28 7.76 -4.41 6.02
C SER A 28 6.31 -4.14 6.42
N GLN A 29 5.44 -3.99 5.44
CA GLN A 29 4.02 -3.74 5.64
C GLN A 29 3.31 -4.94 6.31
N TYR A 30 3.67 -6.17 5.94
CA TYR A 30 3.18 -7.40 6.57
C TYR A 30 3.51 -7.41 8.07
N ASN A 31 4.76 -7.14 8.42
CA ASN A 31 5.19 -7.08 9.83
C ASN A 31 4.44 -5.98 10.58
N LYS A 32 4.28 -4.80 9.97
CA LYS A 32 3.57 -3.68 10.58
C LYS A 32 2.11 -4.03 10.89
N ILE A 33 1.40 -4.64 9.93
CA ILE A 33 -0.01 -5.00 10.11
C ILE A 33 -0.15 -6.10 11.16
N THR A 34 0.74 -7.09 11.12
CA THR A 34 0.74 -8.19 12.08
C THR A 34 0.91 -7.67 13.51
N GLU A 35 1.86 -6.76 13.74
CA GLU A 35 2.06 -6.12 15.05
C GLU A 35 0.80 -5.34 15.50
N GLN A 36 0.22 -4.52 14.61
CA GLN A 36 -0.96 -3.71 14.95
C GLN A 36 -2.17 -4.58 15.30
N CYS A 37 -2.43 -5.63 14.51
CA CYS A 37 -3.56 -6.51 14.78
C CYS A 37 -3.33 -7.41 15.99
N PHE A 38 -2.09 -7.82 16.26
CA PHE A 38 -1.76 -8.52 17.50
C PHE A 38 -2.08 -7.65 18.71
N MET A 39 -1.59 -6.41 18.74
CA MET A 39 -1.81 -5.48 19.86
C MET A 39 -3.30 -5.09 20.04
N ALA A 40 -4.07 -5.05 18.95
CA ALA A 40 -5.48 -4.69 19.01
C ALA A 40 -6.40 -5.85 19.41
N CYS A 41 -6.03 -7.09 19.04
CA CYS A 41 -6.95 -8.22 19.10
C CYS A 41 -6.54 -9.34 20.06
N VAL A 42 -5.25 -9.54 20.33
CA VAL A 42 -4.79 -10.62 21.22
C VAL A 42 -4.67 -10.07 22.62
N HIS A 43 -5.58 -10.49 23.49
CA HIS A 43 -5.73 -9.95 24.83
C HIS A 43 -5.90 -11.04 25.90
N ASP A 44 -6.22 -12.29 25.51
CA ASP A 44 -6.33 -13.41 26.42
C ASP A 44 -5.05 -14.26 26.40
N PHE A 45 -4.30 -14.21 27.49
CA PHE A 45 -3.04 -14.94 27.66
C PHE A 45 -3.18 -16.17 28.58
N THR A 46 -4.40 -16.65 28.82
CA THR A 46 -4.65 -17.83 29.66
C THR A 46 -4.43 -19.16 28.93
N THR A 47 -4.39 -19.13 27.59
CA THR A 47 -4.12 -20.32 26.76
C THR A 47 -3.09 -20.03 25.68
N ARG A 48 -2.48 -21.09 25.13
CA ARG A 48 -1.55 -20.98 23.98
C ARG A 48 -2.25 -20.91 22.62
N ARG A 49 -3.59 -20.93 22.59
CA ARG A 49 -4.38 -20.93 21.35
C ARG A 49 -5.07 -19.58 21.20
N VAL A 50 -5.09 -19.07 19.98
CA VAL A 50 -5.92 -17.91 19.62
C VAL A 50 -7.38 -18.34 19.72
N ILE A 51 -8.16 -17.65 20.54
CA ILE A 51 -9.58 -17.98 20.70
C ILE A 51 -10.40 -17.45 19.50
N ASN A 52 -11.61 -17.98 19.30
CA ASN A 52 -12.44 -17.61 18.14
C ASN A 52 -12.70 -16.10 18.06
N ALA A 53 -12.90 -15.42 19.19
CA ALA A 53 -13.11 -13.97 19.24
C ALA A 53 -11.89 -13.19 18.75
N GLU A 54 -10.69 -13.55 19.20
CA GLU A 54 -9.43 -12.92 18.77
C GLU A 54 -9.15 -13.19 17.28
N ASN A 55 -9.44 -14.41 16.80
CA ASN A 55 -9.29 -14.76 15.39
C ASN A 55 -10.23 -13.91 14.50
N SER A 56 -11.52 -13.82 14.85
CA SER A 56 -12.46 -12.94 14.15
C SER A 56 -12.03 -11.48 14.22
N CYS A 57 -11.52 -11.01 15.37
CA CYS A 57 -10.98 -9.65 15.49
C CYS A 57 -9.79 -9.43 14.53
N ALA A 58 -8.82 -10.35 14.48
CA ALA A 58 -7.63 -10.23 13.65
C ALA A 58 -7.97 -10.17 12.14
N LEU A 59 -8.94 -10.97 11.68
CA LEU A 59 -9.42 -10.93 10.30
C LEU A 59 -10.06 -9.57 9.96
N ASN A 60 -10.94 -9.07 10.84
CA ASN A 60 -11.56 -7.76 10.68
C ASN A 60 -10.53 -6.63 10.75
N CYS A 61 -9.52 -6.75 11.61
CA CYS A 61 -8.43 -5.79 11.74
C CYS A 61 -7.64 -5.68 10.43
N LEU A 62 -7.25 -6.81 9.84
CA LEU A 62 -6.53 -6.85 8.57
C LEU A 62 -7.35 -6.18 7.44
N GLU A 63 -8.62 -6.57 7.29
CA GLU A 63 -9.51 -6.00 6.27
C GLU A 63 -9.68 -4.48 6.46
N LYS A 64 -9.91 -4.05 7.71
CA LYS A 64 -10.07 -2.63 8.05
C LYS A 64 -8.79 -1.85 7.78
N TYR A 65 -7.64 -2.39 8.14
CA TYR A 65 -6.35 -1.76 7.91
C TYR A 65 -6.11 -1.55 6.40
N MET A 66 -6.31 -2.58 5.59
CA MET A 66 -6.11 -2.48 4.14
C MET A 66 -7.08 -1.48 3.50
N LYS A 67 -8.37 -1.49 3.88
CA LYS A 67 -9.34 -0.50 3.39
C LYS A 67 -8.97 0.93 3.82
N MET A 68 -8.53 1.11 5.06
CA MET A 68 -8.07 2.39 5.58
C MET A 68 -6.85 2.90 4.80
N THR A 69 -5.81 2.09 4.63
CA THR A 69 -4.59 2.46 3.89
C THR A 69 -4.93 2.85 2.45
N ASN A 70 -5.78 2.07 1.76
CA ASN A 70 -6.23 2.42 0.41
C ASN A 70 -6.96 3.78 0.37
N ARG A 71 -7.87 4.02 1.32
CA ARG A 71 -8.61 5.29 1.39
C ARG A 71 -7.68 6.48 1.68
N ILE A 72 -6.71 6.31 2.58
CA ILE A 72 -5.71 7.34 2.89
C ILE A 72 -4.90 7.66 1.63
N SER A 73 -4.41 6.64 0.92
CA SER A 73 -3.65 6.83 -0.33
C SER A 73 -4.45 7.62 -1.37
N GLN A 74 -5.74 7.30 -1.56
CA GLN A 74 -6.60 8.04 -2.50
C GLN A 74 -6.71 9.52 -2.11
N ARG A 75 -7.02 9.82 -0.84
CA ARG A 75 -7.14 11.21 -0.39
C ARG A 75 -5.81 11.95 -0.47
N PHE A 76 -4.71 11.28 -0.16
CA PHE A 76 -3.37 11.87 -0.27
C PHE A 76 -3.04 12.25 -1.71
N GLN A 77 -3.35 11.38 -2.68
CA GLN A 77 -3.17 11.66 -4.11
C GLN A 77 -4.04 12.84 -4.58
N GLU A 78 -5.31 12.90 -4.15
CA GLU A 78 -6.20 14.04 -4.44
C GLU A 78 -5.59 15.36 -3.95
N HIS A 79 -5.08 15.39 -2.70
CA HIS A 79 -4.44 16.58 -2.14
C HIS A 79 -3.13 16.97 -2.85
N GLN A 80 -2.31 15.98 -3.23
CA GLN A 80 -1.08 16.21 -3.98
C GLN A 80 -1.37 16.86 -5.34
N MET A 81 -2.40 16.38 -6.06
CA MET A 81 -2.80 16.93 -7.35
C MET A 81 -3.25 18.40 -7.23
N VAL A 82 -4.15 18.71 -6.28
CA VAL A 82 -4.61 20.08 -6.04
C VAL A 82 -3.45 21.03 -5.71
N THR A 83 -2.52 20.58 -4.88
CA THR A 83 -1.35 21.38 -4.49
C THR A 83 -0.44 21.65 -5.69
N ASN A 84 -0.20 20.64 -6.52
CA ASN A 84 0.65 20.77 -7.70
C ASN A 84 0.02 21.72 -8.75
N ASP A 85 -1.29 21.63 -8.98
CA ASP A 85 -2.02 22.54 -9.86
C ASP A 85 -1.92 24.00 -9.39
N ALA A 86 -2.04 24.23 -8.08
CA ALA A 86 -1.88 25.56 -7.49
C ALA A 86 -0.45 26.12 -7.66
N LEU A 87 0.57 25.26 -7.48
CA LEU A 87 1.98 25.63 -7.70
C LEU A 87 2.27 25.94 -9.18
N ALA A 88 1.70 25.17 -10.11
CA ALA A 88 1.82 25.41 -11.54
C ALA A 88 1.18 26.74 -11.94
N ALA A 89 -0.02 27.06 -11.43
CA ALA A 89 -0.69 28.33 -11.67
C ALA A 89 0.06 29.54 -11.08
N ALA A 90 0.70 29.38 -9.92
CA ALA A 90 1.54 30.41 -9.33
C ALA A 90 2.81 30.68 -10.15
N SER A 91 3.37 29.65 -10.78
CA SER A 91 4.60 29.76 -11.59
C SER A 91 4.37 30.53 -12.88
N GLN A 92 3.17 30.44 -13.48
CA GLN A 92 2.81 31.17 -14.70
C GLN A 92 2.55 32.67 -14.46
N LYS A 93 2.26 33.09 -13.22
CA LYS A 93 2.05 34.52 -12.89
C LYS A 93 3.33 35.34 -12.74
N ASN A 94 4.50 34.68 -12.71
CA ASN A 94 5.81 35.31 -12.53
C ASN A 94 6.65 35.36 -13.82
N SER A 95 6.06 35.17 -14.99
CA SER A 95 6.67 35.36 -16.34
C SER A 95 5.82 36.31 -17.17
#